data_AF-A0A497RG12-F1
#
_entry.id   AF-A0A497RG12-F1
#
_cell.length_a   1.000
_cell.length_b   1.000
_cell.length_c   1.000
_cell.angle_alpha   90.00
_cell.angle_beta   90.00
_cell.angle_gamma   90.00
#
_symmetry.space_group_name_H-M   'P 1'
#
loop_
_entity.id
_entity.type
_entity.pdbx_description
1 polymer ?
#
loop_
_entity_poly.entity_id
_entity_poly.type
_entity_poly.pdbx_seq_one_letter_code
_entity_poly.pdbx_strand_id
1 'polypeptide(L)' 'MKYIGSIGEVLIDFIAQERQQKDSVATFLKLPGGAPANFAVGIARLGAKVR' A
#
# COMPACT_ATOMS: atom_id res chain seq x y z
N MET A 1 -13.17 -23.71 5.46
CA MET A 1 -12.10 -22.75 5.86
C MET A 1 -12.64 -21.34 5.72
N LYS A 2 -12.40 -20.44 6.70
CA LYS A 2 -12.79 -19.03 6.62
C LYS A 2 -11.63 -18.20 6.04
N TYR A 3 -11.96 -17.18 5.25
CA TYR A 3 -11.01 -16.20 4.71
C TYR A 3 -11.57 -14.79 4.91
N ILE A 4 -10.69 -13.80 4.92
CA ILE A 4 -11.04 -12.38 4.96
C ILE A 4 -10.95 -11.85 3.53
N GLY A 5 -12.02 -11.23 3.03
CA GLY A 5 -12.05 -10.62 1.70
C GLY A 5 -11.58 -9.16 1.74
N SER A 6 -10.81 -8.73 0.75
CA SER A 6 -10.48 -7.32 0.52
C SER A 6 -10.81 -6.93 -0.92
N ILE A 7 -11.65 -5.91 -1.11
CA ILE A 7 -12.09 -5.46 -2.43
C ILE A 7 -11.79 -3.98 -2.57
N GLY A 8 -11.16 -3.63 -3.68
CA GLY A 8 -11.00 -2.25 -4.13
C GLY A 8 -9.79 -2.11 -5.03
N GLU A 9 -9.22 -0.91 -5.07
CA GLU A 9 -8.20 -0.54 -6.04
C GLU A 9 -6.78 -0.75 -5.50
N VAL A 10 -5.91 -1.29 -6.35
CA VAL A 10 -4.47 -1.39 -6.09
C VAL A 10 -3.81 -0.15 -6.67
N LEU A 11 -2.99 0.52 -5.87
CA LEU A 11 -2.32 1.77 -6.26
C LEU A 11 -0.79 1.62 -6.22
N ILE A 12 -0.09 2.60 -6.79
CA ILE A 12 1.34 2.78 -6.60
C ILE A 12 1.52 4.12 -5.90
N ASP A 13 2.06 4.07 -4.69
CA ASP A 13 2.38 5.26 -3.92
C ASP A 13 3.74 5.79 -4.36
N PHE A 14 3.83 7.10 -4.58
CA PHE A 14 5.06 7.82 -4.85
C PHE A 14 5.40 8.68 -3.63
N ILE A 15 6.38 8.24 -2.86
CA ILE A 15 6.80 8.93 -1.62
C ILE A 15 8.03 9.76 -1.91
N ALA A 16 7.95 11.07 -1.65
CA ALA A 16 9.09 11.97 -1.77
C ALA A 16 10.22 11.53 -0.84
N GLN A 17 11.46 11.46 -1.35
CA GLN A 17 12.62 11.07 -0.53
C GLN A 17 13.21 12.23 0.30
N GLU A 18 12.74 13.44 0.06
CA GLU A 18 13.17 14.66 0.73
C GLU A 18 11.97 15.46 1.22
N ARG A 19 12.13 16.15 2.35
CA ARG A 19 11.06 16.96 2.95
C ARG A 19 11.03 18.34 2.30
N GLN A 20 10.57 18.40 1.07
CA GLN A 20 10.38 19.63 0.30
C GLN A 20 8.93 19.78 -0.17
N GLN A 21 8.59 20.93 -0.75
CA GLN A 21 7.32 21.09 -1.48
C GLN A 21 7.31 20.13 -2.67
N LYS A 22 6.14 19.55 -2.99
CA LYS A 22 6.04 18.46 -3.98
C LYS A 22 6.70 18.80 -5.33
N ASP A 23 6.61 20.06 -5.75
CA ASP A 23 7.08 20.52 -7.07
C ASP A 23 8.60 20.72 -7.11
N SER A 24 9.28 20.62 -5.96
CA SER A 24 10.73 20.72 -5.83
C SER A 24 11.41 19.37 -5.58
N VAL A 25 10.62 18.30 -5.41
CA VAL A 25 11.15 16.96 -5.12
C VAL A 25 11.75 16.35 -6.40
N ALA A 26 13.03 15.98 -6.33
CA ALA A 26 13.75 15.40 -7.47
C ALA A 26 13.48 13.89 -7.64
N THR A 27 13.23 13.17 -6.54
CA THR A 27 13.06 11.71 -6.56
C THR A 27 11.90 11.23 -5.69
N PHE A 28 11.18 10.24 -6.23
CA PHE A 28 10.10 9.55 -5.53
C PHE A 28 10.38 8.06 -5.44
N LEU A 29 10.22 7.50 -4.25
CA LEU A 29 10.22 6.05 -4.05
C LEU A 29 8.86 5.48 -4.44
N LYS A 30 8.85 4.50 -5.34
CA LYS A 30 7.65 3.74 -5.72
C LYS A 30 7.39 2.63 -4.72
N LEU A 31 6.17 2.58 -4.18
CA LEU A 31 5.72 1.52 -3.27
C LEU A 31 4.35 0.98 -3.72
N PRO A 32 4.04 -0.30 -3.44
CA PRO A 32 2.68 -0.78 -3.56
C PRO A 32 1.78 -0.04 -2.55
N GLY A 33 0.62 0.41 -3.01
CA GLY A 33 -0.32 1.20 -2.22
C GLY A 33 -1.77 0.75 -2.41
N GLY A 34 -2.69 1.57 -1.89
CA GLY A 34 -4.12 1.28 -1.86
C GLY A 34 -4.56 0.70 -0.52
N ALA A 35 -5.55 1.33 0.11
CA ALA A 35 -6.05 0.90 1.42
C ALA A 35 -6.49 -0.58 1.47
N PRO A 36 -7.24 -1.11 0.46
CA PRO A 36 -7.61 -2.52 0.44
C PRO A 36 -6.41 -3.46 0.31
N ALA A 37 -5.39 -3.09 -0.47
CA ALA A 37 -4.18 -3.88 -0.64
C ALA A 37 -3.32 -3.90 0.63
N ASN A 38 -3.15 -2.74 1.26
CA ASN A 38 -2.41 -2.60 2.52
C ASN A 38 -3.08 -3.36 3.66
N PHE A 39 -4.41 -3.31 3.74
CA PHE A 39 -5.19 -4.14 4.66
C PHE A 39 -4.94 -5.63 4.42
N ALA A 40 -5.04 -6.08 3.17
CA ALA A 40 -4.85 -7.49 2.83
C ALA A 40 -3.45 -8.00 3.23
N VAL A 41 -2.40 -7.23 2.94
CA VAL A 41 -1.03 -7.56 3.33
C VAL A 41 -0.85 -7.56 4.84
N GLY A 42 -1.40 -6.56 5.54
CA GLY A 42 -1.32 -6.47 7.00
C GLY A 42 -1.95 -7.67 7.70
N ILE A 43 -3.16 -8.05 7.27
CA ILE A 43 -3.88 -9.21 7.81
C ILE A 43 -3.17 -10.53 7.47
N ALA A 44 -2.63 -10.68 6.27
CA ALA A 44 -1.86 -11.86 5.89
C ALA A 44 -0.59 -12.02 6.75
N ARG A 45 0.10 -10.92 7.09
CA ARG A 45 1.28 -10.93 7.99
C ARG A 45 0.94 -11.38 9.41
N LEU A 46 -0.31 -11.26 9.83
CA LEU A 46 -0.81 -11.74 11.12
C LEU A 46 -1.25 -13.22 11.08
N GLY A 47 -1.07 -13.92 9.95
CA GLY A 47 -1.34 -15.35 9.81
C GLY A 47 -2.74 -15.72 9.32
N ALA A 48 -3.58 -14.73 9.01
CA ALA A 48 -4.91 -15.00 8.44
C ALA A 48 -4.84 -15.25 6.92
N LYS A 49 -5.79 -16.04 6.40
CA LYS A 49 -5.95 -16.26 4.96
C LYS A 49 -6.79 -15.13 4.36
N VAL A 50 -6.20 -14.35 3.45
CA VAL A 50 -6.84 -13.21 2.77
C VAL A 50 -7.07 -13.52 1.29
N ARG A 51 -8.15 -13.00 0.72
CA ARG A 51 -8.47 -13.06 -0.71
C ARG A 51 -8.96 -11.73 -1.23
#